data_AF-A0A4Y2XBK4-F1
#
_entry.id   AF-A0A4Y2XBK4-F1
#
_cell.length_a   1.000
_cell.length_b   1.000
_cell.length_c   1.000
_cell.angle_alpha   90.00
_cell.angle_beta   90.00
_cell.angle_gamma   90.00
#
_symmetry.space_group_name_H-M   'P 1'
#
loop_
_entity.id
_entity.type
_entity.pdbx_description
1 polymer ?
#
loop_
_entity_poly.entity_id
_entity_poly.type
_entity_poly.pdbx_seq_one_letter_code
_entity_poly.pdbx_strand_id
1 'polypeptide(L)'
;TLAEQRWARSLQKTSSSITSEEGGQDNSDVNYRRAKDILLFIPESLRERVLIAHRDPQCSVKWWRWEHPDILRFKDEECCFHWRPDGSIDTIRNVHHTVLGEDIGISDKSEIACKYSLVDRITTSWVGMLL
;
A
#
# COMPACT_ATOMS: atom_id res chain seq x y z
N THR A 1 -12.64 8.23 13.73
CA THR A 1 -13.10 7.24 12.74
C THR A 1 -12.10 6.08 12.59
N LEU A 2 -12.46 4.98 11.90
CA LEU A 2 -11.55 3.84 11.67
C LEU A 2 -10.26 4.25 10.94
N ALA A 3 -10.36 5.26 10.06
CA ALA A 3 -9.24 5.88 9.36
C ALA A 3 -8.25 6.57 10.33
N GLU A 4 -8.76 7.30 11.33
CA GLU A 4 -7.91 7.95 12.35
C GLU A 4 -7.20 6.93 13.24
N GLN A 5 -7.88 5.83 13.62
CA GLN A 5 -7.25 4.74 14.37
C GLN A 5 -6.19 3.98 13.56
N ARG A 6 -6.36 3.90 12.23
CA ARG A 6 -5.40 3.29 11.32
C ARG A 6 -4.18 4.19 11.11
N TRP A 7 -4.38 5.49 11.02
CA TRP A 7 -3.31 6.47 10.87
C TRP A 7 -2.46 6.63 12.15
N ALA A 8 -3.09 6.68 13.33
CA ALA A 8 -2.39 6.74 14.62
C ALA A 8 -1.43 5.55 14.82
N ARG A 9 -1.86 4.33 14.43
CA ARG A 9 -1.01 3.13 14.46
C ARG A 9 0.12 3.18 13.44
N SER A 10 -0.09 3.83 12.29
CA SER A 10 0.96 4.02 11.29
C SER A 10 2.08 4.94 11.80
N LEU A 11 1.72 6.05 12.47
CA LEU A 11 2.70 7.00 13.02
C LEU A 11 3.54 6.42 14.16
N GLN A 12 2.93 5.68 15.09
CA GLN A 12 3.66 5.00 16.17
C GLN A 12 4.69 4.00 15.61
N LYS A 13 4.35 3.30 14.52
CA LYS A 13 5.21 2.28 13.91
C LYS A 13 6.34 2.86 13.05
N THR A 14 6.15 4.02 12.42
CA THR A 14 7.24 4.75 11.76
C THR A 14 8.23 5.33 12.79
N SER A 15 7.74 5.81 13.93
CA SER A 15 8.61 6.33 14.99
C SER A 15 9.54 5.26 15.57
N SER A 16 9.07 4.02 15.69
CA SER A 16 9.89 2.91 16.21
C SER A 16 10.86 2.32 15.18
N SER A 17 10.72 2.64 13.89
CA SER A 17 11.61 2.14 12.82
C SER A 17 12.80 3.06 12.53
N ILE A 18 12.82 4.29 13.07
CA ILE A 18 13.85 5.31 12.78
C ILE A 18 14.93 5.36 13.88
N THR A 19 14.74 4.72 15.03
CA THR A 19 15.73 4.73 16.11
C THR A 19 16.65 3.51 16.06
N SER A 20 17.65 3.57 15.18
CA SER A 20 18.95 3.01 15.52
C SER A 20 19.93 4.18 15.58
N GLU A 21 20.61 4.26 16.71
CA GLU A 21 21.75 5.11 17.06
C GLU A 21 21.44 6.47 17.73
N GLU A 22 21.96 6.52 18.97
CA GLU A 22 22.35 7.68 19.79
C GLU A 22 21.27 8.68 20.28
N GLY A 23 20.91 8.50 21.56
CA GLY A 23 20.90 9.62 22.51
C GLY A 23 19.86 10.72 22.30
N GLY A 24 18.63 10.38 21.88
CA GLY A 24 17.53 11.34 21.77
C GLY A 24 16.42 11.03 22.77
N GLN A 25 16.34 11.80 23.85
CA GLN A 25 15.25 11.77 24.82
C GLN A 25 13.89 11.92 24.11
N ASP A 26 13.05 10.90 24.28
CA ASP A 26 11.67 10.69 23.83
C ASP A 26 10.85 11.94 23.43
N ASN A 27 11.13 12.48 22.25
CA ASN A 27 10.37 13.59 21.65
C ASN A 27 9.31 13.10 20.65
N SER A 28 9.15 11.77 20.55
CA SER A 28 8.22 11.11 19.64
C SER A 28 6.77 11.45 19.97
N ASP A 29 6.45 11.49 21.27
CA ASP A 29 5.10 11.69 21.78
C ASP A 29 4.65 13.15 21.67
N VAL A 30 5.59 14.10 21.81
CA VAL A 30 5.34 15.54 21.61
C VAL A 30 5.06 15.86 20.14
N ASN A 31 5.86 15.31 19.23
CA ASN A 31 5.66 15.49 17.79
C ASN A 31 4.36 14.84 17.32
N TYR A 32 4.03 13.65 17.84
CA TYR A 32 2.75 12.98 17.55
C TYR A 32 1.55 13.81 18.01
N ARG A 33 1.57 14.32 19.25
CA ARG A 33 0.51 15.19 19.78
C ARG A 33 0.34 16.45 18.94
N ARG A 34 1.44 17.13 18.62
CA ARG A 34 1.43 18.34 17.78
C ARG A 34 0.87 18.07 16.38
N ALA A 35 1.28 16.98 15.74
CA ALA A 35 0.77 16.59 14.42
C ALA A 35 -0.73 16.24 14.47
N LYS A 36 -1.17 15.55 15.53
CA LYS A 36 -2.58 15.22 15.76
C LYS A 36 -3.43 16.48 15.94
N ASP A 37 -2.96 17.44 16.71
CA ASP A 37 -3.67 18.72 16.91
C ASP A 37 -3.82 19.46 15.59
N ILE A 38 -2.75 19.56 14.79
CA ILE A 38 -2.78 20.19 13.45
C ILE A 38 -3.81 19.51 12.54
N LEU A 39 -3.92 18.18 12.56
CA LEU A 39 -4.91 17.46 11.76
C LEU A 39 -6.35 17.67 12.22
N LEU A 40 -6.59 17.86 13.51
CA LEU A 40 -7.91 18.13 14.04
C LEU A 40 -8.43 19.51 13.61
N PHE A 41 -7.54 20.48 13.33
CA PHE A 41 -7.90 21.76 12.72
C PHE A 41 -8.37 21.63 11.26
N ILE A 42 -8.04 20.54 10.57
CA ILE A 42 -8.50 20.29 9.21
C ILE A 42 -9.93 19.71 9.27
N PRO A 43 -10.87 20.24 8.46
CA PRO A 43 -12.20 19.66 8.33
C PRO A 43 -12.13 18.17 8.02
N GLU A 44 -13.01 17.37 8.63
CA GLU A 44 -12.97 15.90 8.50
C GLU A 44 -12.99 15.41 7.05
N SER A 45 -13.77 16.06 6.18
CA SER A 45 -13.86 15.78 4.74
C SER A 45 -12.56 16.05 3.95
N LEU A 46 -11.62 16.77 4.57
CA LEU A 46 -10.31 17.11 4.02
C LEU A 46 -9.18 16.35 4.73
N ARG A 47 -9.36 15.89 5.97
CA ARG A 47 -8.34 15.08 6.69
C ARG A 47 -7.93 13.87 5.87
N GLU A 48 -8.88 13.11 5.34
CA GLU A 48 -8.58 11.93 4.53
C GLU A 48 -7.76 12.29 3.28
N ARG A 49 -8.09 13.39 2.60
CA ARG A 49 -7.35 13.85 1.41
C ARG A 49 -5.94 14.32 1.74
N VAL A 50 -5.79 15.06 2.84
CA VAL A 50 -4.47 15.52 3.32
C VAL A 50 -3.61 14.33 3.73
N LEU A 51 -4.20 13.36 4.42
CA LEU A 51 -3.50 12.13 4.82
C LEU A 51 -3.09 11.26 3.63
N ILE A 52 -3.93 11.19 2.58
CA ILE A 52 -3.59 10.52 1.32
C ILE A 52 -2.48 11.28 0.59
N ALA A 53 -2.58 12.61 0.48
CA ALA A 53 -1.60 13.44 -0.22
C ALA A 53 -0.23 13.47 0.47
N HIS A 54 -0.20 13.32 1.80
CA HIS A 54 1.03 13.30 2.59
C HIS A 54 1.54 11.89 2.88
N ARG A 55 0.92 10.87 2.27
CA ARG A 55 1.31 9.47 2.49
C ARG A 55 2.66 9.25 1.83
N ASP A 56 3.70 9.12 2.64
CA ASP A 56 5.03 8.74 2.20
C ASP A 56 4.94 7.50 1.28
N PRO A 57 5.52 7.54 0.06
CA PRO A 57 5.57 6.40 -0.84
C PRO A 57 6.05 5.11 -0.17
N GLN A 58 7.04 5.18 0.73
CA GLN A 58 7.54 4.01 1.46
C GLN A 58 6.46 3.44 2.40
N CYS A 59 5.71 4.31 3.07
CA CYS A 59 4.59 3.89 3.91
C CYS A 59 3.47 3.27 3.06
N SER A 60 3.15 3.87 1.92
CA SER A 60 2.15 3.33 0.99
C SER A 60 2.54 1.93 0.49
N VAL A 61 3.81 1.71 0.14
CA VAL A 61 4.34 0.40 -0.25
C VAL A 61 4.24 -0.60 0.92
N LYS A 62 4.72 -0.24 2.12
CA LYS A 62 4.64 -1.12 3.30
C LYS A 62 3.20 -1.53 3.61
N TRP A 63 2.27 -0.59 3.54
CA TRP A 63 0.84 -0.85 3.77
C TRP A 63 0.25 -1.75 2.69
N TRP A 64 0.52 -1.47 1.43
CA TRP A 64 0.02 -2.30 0.33
C TRP A 64 0.54 -3.73 0.44
N ARG A 65 1.83 -3.89 0.79
CA ARG A 65 2.44 -5.19 1.05
C ARG A 65 1.71 -5.98 2.14
N TRP A 66 1.33 -5.30 3.22
CA TRP A 66 0.60 -5.90 4.33
C TRP A 66 -0.80 -6.39 3.94
N GLU A 67 -1.53 -5.63 3.12
CA GLU A 67 -2.90 -5.96 2.70
C GLU A 67 -2.95 -7.03 1.60
N HIS A 68 -1.88 -7.18 0.82
CA HIS A 68 -1.83 -8.05 -0.36
C HIS A 68 -0.68 -9.08 -0.31
N PRO A 69 -0.54 -9.87 0.78
CA PRO A 69 0.59 -10.78 0.97
C PRO A 69 0.62 -11.91 -0.08
N ASP A 70 -0.53 -12.29 -0.61
CA ASP A 70 -0.70 -13.27 -1.69
C ASP A 70 0.00 -12.86 -2.98
N ILE A 71 0.04 -11.55 -3.29
CA ILE A 71 0.72 -11.06 -4.50
C ILE A 71 2.24 -11.06 -4.30
N LEU A 72 2.69 -10.79 -3.08
CA LEU A 72 4.13 -10.73 -2.75
C LEU A 72 4.82 -12.08 -2.81
N ARG A 73 4.07 -13.19 -2.68
CA ARG A 73 4.61 -14.54 -2.89
C ARG A 73 5.20 -14.73 -4.29
N PHE A 74 4.80 -13.89 -5.23
CA PHE A 74 5.15 -13.97 -6.64
C PHE A 74 5.89 -12.74 -7.15
N LYS A 75 6.31 -11.85 -6.24
CA LYS A 75 6.98 -10.59 -6.58
C LYS A 75 8.25 -10.47 -5.75
N ASP A 76 9.38 -10.24 -6.42
CA ASP A 76 10.65 -9.98 -5.75
C ASP A 76 10.58 -8.71 -4.88
N GLU A 77 11.43 -8.64 -3.84
CA GLU A 77 11.46 -7.52 -2.89
C GLU A 77 11.76 -6.17 -3.55
N GLU A 78 12.39 -6.17 -4.74
CA GLU A 78 12.68 -4.99 -5.58
C GLU A 78 11.57 -4.62 -6.57
N CYS A 79 10.33 -5.04 -6.33
CA CYS A 79 9.25 -4.78 -7.27
C CYS A 79 8.95 -3.29 -7.50
N CYS A 80 8.95 -2.91 -8.77
CA CYS A 80 8.32 -1.69 -9.26
C CYS A 80 6.80 -1.72 -8.99
N PHE A 81 6.29 -0.68 -8.35
CA PHE A 81 4.87 -0.46 -8.14
C PHE A 81 4.30 0.43 -9.23
N HIS A 82 3.17 0.01 -9.81
CA HIS A 82 2.37 0.94 -10.59
C HIS A 82 1.68 1.93 -9.64
N TRP A 83 1.98 3.21 -9.79
CA TRP A 83 1.36 4.31 -9.06
C TRP A 83 0.28 4.97 -9.91
N ARG A 84 -0.75 5.48 -9.24
CA ARG A 84 -1.75 6.35 -9.83
C ARG A 84 -1.27 7.81 -9.79
N PRO A 85 -1.83 8.70 -10.63
CA PRO A 85 -1.48 10.13 -10.62
C PRO A 85 -1.76 10.82 -9.27
N ASP A 86 -2.66 10.28 -8.45
CA ASP A 86 -2.97 10.78 -7.10
C ASP A 86 -1.96 10.32 -6.02
N GLY A 87 -0.92 9.58 -6.41
CA GLY A 87 0.10 9.08 -5.49
C GLY A 87 -0.29 7.81 -4.74
N SER A 88 -1.44 7.20 -5.03
CA SER A 88 -1.81 5.88 -4.50
C SER A 88 -1.26 4.74 -5.37
N ILE A 89 -1.13 3.54 -4.79
CA ILE A 89 -0.70 2.36 -5.55
C ILE A 89 -1.89 1.82 -6.37
N ASP A 90 -1.68 1.59 -7.66
CA ASP A 90 -2.69 1.02 -8.53
C ASP A 90 -2.75 -0.50 -8.35
N THR A 91 -3.53 -0.96 -7.38
CA THR A 91 -3.65 -2.39 -7.06
C THR A 91 -4.00 -3.23 -8.28
N ILE A 92 -4.98 -2.80 -9.08
CA ILE A 92 -5.44 -3.55 -10.26
C ILE A 92 -4.32 -3.76 -11.27
N ARG A 93 -3.55 -2.71 -11.57
CA ARG A 93 -2.46 -2.79 -12.53
C ARG A 93 -1.29 -3.62 -12.01
N ASN A 94 -0.98 -3.51 -10.71
CA ASN A 94 0.02 -4.36 -10.06
C ASN A 94 -0.37 -5.83 -10.06
N VAL A 95 -1.62 -6.16 -9.68
CA VAL A 95 -2.13 -7.54 -9.71
C VAL A 95 -2.09 -8.10 -11.13
N HIS A 96 -2.58 -7.32 -12.10
CA HIS A 96 -2.57 -7.73 -13.50
C HIS A 96 -1.15 -8.03 -14.01
N HIS A 97 -0.19 -7.15 -13.70
CA HIS A 97 1.21 -7.39 -14.05
C HIS A 97 1.76 -8.65 -13.37
N THR A 98 1.42 -8.90 -12.11
CA THR A 98 1.80 -10.13 -11.41
C THR A 98 1.21 -11.37 -12.10
N VAL A 99 -0.09 -11.39 -12.39
CA VAL A 99 -0.76 -12.56 -12.99
C VAL A 99 -0.28 -12.84 -14.43
N LEU A 100 0.19 -11.84 -15.16
CA LEU A 100 0.82 -12.05 -16.47
C LEU A 100 2.26 -12.57 -16.41
N GLY A 101 2.92 -12.51 -15.25
CA GLY A 101 4.27 -13.04 -15.08
C GLY A 101 4.33 -14.54 -15.39
N GLU A 102 5.36 -14.98 -16.12
CA GLU A 102 5.51 -16.38 -16.53
C GLU A 102 5.78 -17.32 -15.34
N ASP A 103 6.33 -16.78 -14.25
CA ASP A 103 6.79 -17.53 -13.09
C ASP A 103 5.68 -18.04 -12.15
N ILE A 104 4.42 -17.67 -12.41
CA ILE A 104 3.28 -18.04 -11.57
C ILE A 104 2.52 -19.22 -12.19
N GLY A 105 2.22 -20.24 -11.39
CA GLY A 105 1.39 -21.36 -11.80
C GLY A 105 -0.04 -20.93 -12.18
N ILE A 106 -0.66 -21.61 -13.16
CA ILE A 106 -2.02 -21.30 -13.64
C ILE A 106 -3.06 -21.28 -12.51
N SER A 107 -2.93 -22.18 -11.53
CA SER A 107 -3.83 -22.24 -10.36
C SER A 107 -3.74 -20.97 -9.51
N ASP A 108 -2.52 -20.51 -9.20
CA ASP A 108 -2.29 -19.31 -8.42
C ASP A 108 -2.76 -18.06 -9.17
N LYS A 109 -2.51 -18.02 -10.49
CA LYS A 109 -3.02 -16.97 -11.39
C LYS A 109 -4.55 -16.89 -11.32
N SER A 110 -5.24 -18.02 -11.34
CA SER A 110 -6.71 -18.08 -11.25
C SER A 110 -7.22 -17.62 -9.88
N GLU A 111 -6.58 -18.04 -8.79
CA GLU A 111 -6.97 -17.64 -7.43
C GLU A 111 -6.87 -16.11 -7.25
N ILE A 112 -5.74 -15.53 -7.67
CA ILE A 112 -5.52 -14.09 -7.63
C ILE A 112 -6.52 -13.38 -8.54
N ALA A 113 -6.74 -13.86 -9.77
CA ALA A 113 -7.71 -13.29 -10.69
C ALA A 113 -9.12 -13.22 -10.09
N CYS A 114 -9.57 -14.29 -9.43
CA CYS A 114 -10.86 -14.34 -8.75
C CYS A 114 -10.92 -13.34 -7.59
N LYS A 115 -9.89 -13.31 -6.73
CA LYS A 115 -9.83 -12.43 -5.55
C LYS A 115 -9.93 -10.95 -5.91
N TYR A 116 -9.29 -10.53 -7.00
CA TYR A 116 -9.29 -9.13 -7.45
C TYR A 116 -10.33 -8.84 -8.54
N SER A 117 -11.24 -9.77 -8.84
CA SER A 117 -12.26 -9.64 -9.88
C SER A 117 -11.68 -9.26 -11.25
N LEU A 118 -10.55 -9.88 -11.60
CA LEU A 118 -9.81 -9.67 -12.85
C LEU A 118 -9.99 -10.78 -13.87
N VAL A 119 -10.84 -11.77 -13.58
CA VAL A 119 -11.09 -12.94 -14.44
C VAL A 119 -11.37 -12.53 -15.88
N ASP A 120 -12.24 -11.55 -16.12
CA ASP A 120 -12.59 -11.10 -17.48
C ASP A 120 -11.42 -10.40 -18.20
N ARG A 121 -10.61 -9.62 -17.45
CA ARG A 121 -9.46 -8.91 -18.03
C ARG A 121 -8.32 -9.86 -18.38
N ILE A 122 -8.12 -10.87 -17.55
CA ILE A 122 -7.05 -11.86 -17.70
C ILE A 122 -7.40 -12.86 -18.79
N THR A 123 -8.64 -13.36 -18.85
CA THR A 123 -9.11 -14.25 -19.93
C THR A 123 -8.98 -13.60 -21.31
N THR A 124 -9.32 -12.31 -21.44
CA THR A 124 -9.11 -11.57 -22.70
C THR A 124 -7.63 -11.49 -23.09
N SER A 125 -6.73 -11.32 -22.12
CA SER A 125 -5.28 -11.27 -22.35
C SER A 125 -4.69 -12.65 -22.67
N TRP A 126 -5.21 -13.73 -22.09
CA TRP A 126 -4.68 -15.10 -22.29
C TRP A 126 -5.10 -15.70 -23.62
N VAL A 127 -6.31 -15.38 -24.09
CA VAL A 127 -6.76 -15.75 -25.44
C VAL A 127 -5.84 -15.17 -26.51
N GLY A 128 -5.25 -13.98 -26.26
CA GLY A 128 -4.25 -13.38 -27.15
C GLY A 128 -2.85 -14.01 -27.08
N MET A 129 -2.51 -14.74 -26.00
CA MET A 129 -1.22 -15.46 -25.88
C MET A 129 -1.27 -16.90 -26.41
N LEU A 130 -2.48 -17.43 -26.68
CA LEU A 130 -2.71 -18.78 -27.22
C LEU A 130 -2.97 -18.81 -28.74
N LEU A 131 -2.91 -17.65 -29.41
CA LEU A 131 -2.97 -17.49 -30.87
C LEU A 131 -1.58 -17.17 -31.44
#